data_AF-A0A7S0AYR3-F1
#
_entry.id   AF-A0A7S0AYR3-F1
#
_cell.length_a   1.000
_cell.length_b   1.000
_cell.length_c   1.000
_cell.angle_alpha   90.00
_cell.angle_beta   90.00
_cell.angle_gamma   90.00
#
_symmetry.space_group_name_H-M   'P 1'
#
loop_
_entity.id
_entity.type
_entity.pdbx_description
1 polymer ?
#
loop_
_entity_poly.entity_id
_entity_poly.type
_entity_poly.pdbx_seq_one_letter_code
_entity_poly.pdbx_strand_id
1 'polypeptide(L)'
;KAAGGQLVDQRFCPRIVEGEVRFNMIGDTCTGIIHKKPKEGGISAVGGTGSIYTFYGPDEEKFKTLTTNYLKRDLRKVMPSLGLAKEPIPLWWTTDFILSSPVGTPEDQEKWIVGEFNCSCVGISKCLAAYCKDDTPQASYDDIKGDDLKEATRMGDLMGVKALGILDKANQPPRSPPSLGPVDISSITRIAMDDNGLLEQPAAPKFKTALVQIYVRSQPFGGSDKSANGHRYDTIPIANGMIKSGMSCQLI
;
A
#
# COMPACT_ATOMS: atom_id res chain seq x y z
N LYS A 1 -9.29 22.68 21.25
CA LYS A 1 -7.81 22.76 21.26
C LYS A 1 -7.36 23.30 19.91
N ALA A 2 -6.46 24.28 19.85
CA ALA A 2 -5.82 24.65 18.58
C ALA A 2 -5.14 23.38 18.04
N ALA A 3 -5.46 22.99 16.80
CA ALA A 3 -5.13 21.67 16.26
C ALA A 3 -3.62 21.40 16.06
N GLY A 4 -2.75 22.34 16.45
CA GLY A 4 -1.29 22.14 16.42
C GLY A 4 -0.73 21.81 15.05
N GLY A 5 -1.42 22.21 13.97
CA GLY A 5 -1.02 21.91 12.61
C GLY A 5 0.37 22.49 12.31
N GLN A 6 1.16 21.73 11.55
CA GLN A 6 2.44 22.16 11.03
C GLN A 6 2.26 22.68 9.60
N LEU A 7 3.06 23.66 9.20
CA LEU A 7 3.07 24.21 7.84
C LEU A 7 4.37 23.84 7.15
N VAL A 8 4.25 23.38 5.91
CA VAL A 8 5.37 23.15 5.01
C VAL A 8 5.28 24.18 3.89
N ASP A 9 6.24 25.08 3.82
CA ASP A 9 6.39 26.01 2.69
C ASP A 9 7.30 25.36 1.64
N GLN A 10 6.72 25.03 0.49
CA GLN A 10 7.40 24.33 -0.60
C GLN A 10 7.26 25.09 -1.92
N ARG A 11 8.29 24.99 -2.77
CA ARG A 11 8.25 25.59 -4.09
C ARG A 11 7.11 25.00 -4.93
N PHE A 12 6.33 25.87 -5.56
CA PHE A 12 5.32 25.44 -6.53
C PHE A 12 5.95 24.78 -7.76
N CYS A 13 5.43 23.62 -8.14
CA CYS A 13 5.87 22.87 -9.32
C CYS A 13 4.83 23.00 -10.45
N PRO A 14 5.04 23.91 -11.43
CA PRO A 14 4.01 24.29 -12.38
C PRO A 14 3.58 23.16 -13.32
N ARG A 15 4.43 22.16 -13.55
CA ARG A 15 4.09 20.99 -14.37
C ARG A 15 3.17 19.99 -13.66
N ILE A 16 2.66 20.30 -12.47
CA ILE A 16 1.55 19.53 -11.86
C ILE A 16 0.33 19.42 -12.78
N VAL A 17 0.14 20.39 -13.70
CA VAL A 17 -0.91 20.34 -14.73
C VAL A 17 -0.74 19.19 -15.73
N GLU A 18 0.48 18.65 -15.86
CA GLU A 18 0.78 17.45 -16.65
C GLU A 18 0.45 16.16 -15.88
N GLY A 19 0.32 16.27 -14.56
CA GLY A 19 -0.10 15.22 -13.65
C GLY A 19 0.99 14.76 -12.69
N GLU A 20 0.55 14.22 -11.57
CA GLU A 20 1.38 13.55 -10.57
C GLU A 20 1.49 12.07 -10.91
N VAL A 21 2.68 11.50 -10.74
CA VAL A 21 2.93 10.08 -10.99
C VAL A 21 3.13 9.38 -9.66
N ARG A 22 2.20 8.50 -9.29
CA ARG A 22 2.30 7.66 -8.08
C ARG A 22 2.86 6.31 -8.45
N PHE A 23 3.90 5.86 -7.74
CA PHE A 23 4.31 4.46 -7.75
C PHE A 23 3.69 3.73 -6.58
N ASN A 24 3.12 2.56 -6.86
CA ASN A 24 2.72 1.58 -5.86
C ASN A 24 3.93 0.68 -5.57
N MET A 25 4.39 0.66 -4.32
CA MET A 25 5.65 0.05 -3.92
C MET A 25 5.40 -1.07 -2.91
N ILE A 26 5.95 -2.26 -3.18
CA ILE A 26 6.03 -3.37 -2.24
C ILE A 26 7.49 -3.57 -1.86
N GLY A 27 7.87 -3.10 -0.67
CA GLY A 27 9.27 -2.97 -0.29
C GLY A 27 10.01 -2.07 -1.28
N ASP A 28 11.00 -2.64 -1.97
CA ASP A 28 11.81 -1.98 -3.00
C ASP A 28 11.31 -2.19 -4.43
N THR A 29 10.15 -2.82 -4.61
CA THR A 29 9.63 -3.22 -5.93
C THR A 29 8.44 -2.34 -6.32
N CYS A 30 8.52 -1.66 -7.47
CA CYS A 30 7.37 -1.00 -8.07
C CYS A 30 6.43 -2.04 -8.67
N THR A 31 5.15 -2.01 -8.30
CA THR A 31 4.14 -2.96 -8.77
C THR A 31 3.10 -2.34 -9.70
N GLY A 32 3.04 -1.01 -9.77
CA GLY A 32 2.12 -0.31 -10.64
C GLY A 32 2.34 1.20 -10.57
N ILE A 33 1.91 1.88 -11.63
CA ILE A 33 2.07 3.32 -11.77
C ILE A 33 0.69 3.93 -12.00
N ILE A 34 0.40 5.03 -11.30
CA ILE A 34 -0.84 5.79 -11.47
C ILE A 34 -0.47 7.21 -11.89
N HIS A 35 -0.88 7.61 -13.08
CA HIS A 35 -0.76 8.99 -13.54
C HIS A 35 -2.06 9.72 -13.22
N LYS A 36 -1.99 10.67 -12.28
CA LYS A 36 -3.12 11.46 -11.81
C LYS A 36 -3.04 12.85 -12.43
N LYS A 37 -3.85 13.10 -13.46
CA LYS A 37 -3.88 14.40 -14.14
C LYS A 37 -5.00 15.26 -13.54
N PRO A 38 -4.71 16.48 -13.04
CA PRO A 38 -5.76 17.40 -12.61
C PRO A 38 -6.80 17.64 -13.71
N LYS A 39 -8.04 17.96 -13.30
CA LYS A 39 -9.02 18.51 -14.25
C LYS A 39 -8.46 19.75 -14.94
N GLU A 40 -8.97 20.08 -16.13
CA GLU A 40 -8.58 21.29 -16.84
C GLU A 40 -8.74 22.54 -15.96
N GLY A 41 -7.74 23.42 -15.96
CA GLY A 41 -7.65 24.59 -15.07
C GLY A 41 -7.36 24.28 -13.60
N GLY A 42 -7.27 23.00 -13.22
CA GLY A 42 -6.95 22.55 -11.86
C GLY A 42 -5.45 22.36 -11.63
N ILE A 43 -5.04 22.48 -10.37
CA ILE A 43 -3.66 22.23 -9.89
C ILE A 43 -3.59 21.13 -8.84
N SER A 44 -4.70 20.43 -8.56
CA SER A 44 -4.77 19.33 -7.59
C SER A 44 -5.13 18.02 -8.27
N ALA A 45 -4.25 17.03 -8.11
CA ALA A 45 -4.37 15.67 -8.65
C ALA A 45 -5.07 14.69 -7.69
N VAL A 46 -5.57 15.18 -6.56
CA VAL A 46 -6.19 14.37 -5.50
C VAL A 46 -7.55 13.81 -5.93
N GLY A 47 -7.95 12.68 -5.33
CA GLY A 47 -9.27 12.08 -5.57
C GLY A 47 -10.40 13.06 -5.21
N GLY A 48 -11.47 13.08 -5.99
CA GLY A 48 -12.62 13.97 -5.78
C GLY A 48 -12.48 15.38 -6.37
N THR A 49 -11.33 15.76 -6.92
CA THR A 49 -11.16 17.08 -7.58
C THR A 49 -11.56 17.09 -9.06
N GLY A 50 -12.01 15.96 -9.60
CA GLY A 50 -12.26 15.74 -11.04
C GLY A 50 -11.03 15.32 -11.83
N SER A 51 -9.94 14.95 -11.14
CA SER A 51 -8.73 14.43 -11.75
C SER A 51 -8.96 13.10 -12.49
N ILE A 52 -8.25 12.92 -13.61
CA ILE A 52 -8.27 11.69 -14.42
C ILE A 52 -7.12 10.78 -13.99
N TYR A 53 -7.42 9.51 -13.73
CA TYR A 53 -6.48 8.53 -13.23
C TYR A 53 -6.22 7.49 -14.32
N THR A 54 -4.98 7.39 -14.77
CA THR A 54 -4.55 6.33 -15.69
C THR A 54 -3.65 5.36 -14.97
N PHE A 55 -3.96 4.07 -15.07
CA PHE A 55 -3.25 2.99 -14.39
C PHE A 55 -2.35 2.27 -15.40
N TYR A 56 -1.10 2.06 -15.02
CA TYR A 56 -0.10 1.39 -15.84
C TYR A 56 0.60 0.29 -15.04
N GLY A 57 1.19 -0.66 -15.76
CA GLY A 57 2.13 -1.62 -15.20
C GLY A 57 3.46 -0.97 -14.78
N PRO A 58 4.31 -1.69 -14.03
CA PRO A 58 5.59 -1.16 -13.56
C PRO A 58 6.61 -0.92 -14.68
N ASP A 59 6.43 -1.56 -15.85
CA ASP A 59 7.33 -1.48 -17.00
C ASP A 59 6.88 -0.47 -18.07
N GLU A 60 5.95 0.44 -17.72
CA GLU A 60 5.43 1.45 -18.65
C GLU A 60 6.54 2.32 -19.25
N GLU A 61 6.67 2.30 -20.57
CA GLU A 61 7.77 2.98 -21.28
C GLU A 61 7.75 4.49 -21.02
N LYS A 62 6.56 5.10 -20.94
CA LYS A 62 6.39 6.53 -20.67
C LYS A 62 7.10 7.01 -19.39
N PHE A 63 7.25 6.14 -18.38
CA PHE A 63 7.86 6.49 -17.09
C PHE A 63 9.17 5.73 -16.84
N LYS A 64 9.71 5.03 -17.83
CA LYS A 64 10.83 4.12 -17.66
C LYS A 64 12.10 4.80 -17.18
N THR A 65 12.39 6.02 -17.64
CA THR A 65 13.53 6.81 -17.18
C THR A 65 13.40 7.14 -15.69
N LEU A 66 12.21 7.58 -15.26
CA LEU A 66 11.89 7.81 -13.85
C LEU A 66 12.01 6.52 -13.03
N THR A 67 11.34 5.44 -13.45
CA THR A 67 11.36 4.14 -12.77
C THR A 67 12.78 3.63 -12.60
N THR A 68 13.58 3.64 -13.68
CA THR A 68 14.97 3.16 -13.66
C THR A 68 15.84 3.96 -12.70
N ASN A 69 15.78 5.29 -12.80
CA ASN A 69 16.58 6.18 -11.96
C ASN A 69 16.17 6.04 -10.49
N TYR A 70 14.88 6.01 -10.21
CA TYR A 70 14.37 5.90 -8.85
C TYR A 70 14.79 4.58 -8.20
N LEU A 71 14.47 3.44 -8.82
CA LEU A 71 14.73 2.12 -8.23
C LEU A 71 16.22 1.80 -8.10
N LYS A 72 17.06 2.21 -9.08
CA LYS A 72 18.49 1.85 -9.08
C LYS A 72 19.36 2.83 -8.29
N ARG A 73 19.00 4.11 -8.24
CA ARG A 73 19.88 5.18 -7.71
C ARG A 73 19.34 5.85 -6.47
N ASP A 74 18.06 6.21 -6.47
CA ASP A 74 17.52 7.17 -5.51
C ASP A 74 16.79 6.52 -4.33
N LEU A 75 16.13 5.38 -4.54
CA LEU A 75 15.40 4.64 -3.52
C LEU A 75 16.25 4.35 -2.27
N ARG A 76 17.50 3.90 -2.46
CA ARG A 76 18.45 3.61 -1.37
C ARG A 76 18.80 4.83 -0.51
N LYS A 77 18.54 6.04 -0.99
CA LYS A 77 18.81 7.29 -0.26
C LYS A 77 17.62 7.75 0.58
N VAL A 78 16.41 7.20 0.34
CA VAL A 78 15.17 7.65 1.00
C VAL A 78 15.24 7.44 2.51
N MET A 79 15.40 6.19 2.97
CA MET A 79 15.42 5.88 4.41
C MET A 79 16.55 6.61 5.17
N PRO A 80 17.80 6.68 4.64
CA PRO A 80 18.84 7.52 5.24
C PRO A 80 18.49 9.00 5.33
N SER A 81 17.84 9.58 4.31
CA SER A 81 17.46 10.99 4.32
C SER A 81 16.36 11.30 5.34
N LEU A 82 15.57 10.29 5.72
CA LEU A 82 14.57 10.38 6.79
C LEU A 82 15.17 10.12 8.19
N GLY A 83 16.48 9.86 8.31
CA GLY A 83 17.11 9.47 9.57
C GLY A 83 16.79 8.03 10.00
N LEU A 84 16.22 7.22 9.11
CA LEU A 84 15.75 5.85 9.36
C LEU A 84 16.61 4.81 8.64
N ALA A 85 17.91 5.06 8.46
CA ALA A 85 18.81 4.20 7.68
C ALA A 85 18.88 2.74 8.17
N LYS A 86 18.55 2.49 9.45
CA LYS A 86 18.56 1.16 10.08
C LYS A 86 17.21 0.45 10.02
N GLU A 87 16.14 1.17 9.67
CA GLU A 87 14.81 0.61 9.52
C GLU A 87 14.60 0.04 8.11
N PRO A 88 13.81 -1.04 7.97
CA PRO A 88 13.43 -1.50 6.64
C PRO A 88 12.56 -0.45 5.93
N ILE A 89 12.64 -0.44 4.60
CA ILE A 89 11.68 0.30 3.78
C ILE A 89 10.27 -0.28 4.01
N PRO A 90 9.20 0.54 3.99
CA PRO A 90 7.85 0.04 4.27
C PRO A 90 7.44 -1.10 3.35
N LEU A 91 6.64 -2.04 3.89
CA LEU A 91 6.21 -3.20 3.13
C LEU A 91 5.24 -2.84 2.01
N TRP A 92 4.28 -1.96 2.27
CA TRP A 92 3.30 -1.45 1.31
C TRP A 92 3.20 0.06 1.44
N TRP A 93 3.52 0.77 0.37
CA TRP A 93 3.62 2.23 0.38
C TRP A 93 3.56 2.81 -1.02
N THR A 94 3.45 4.13 -1.11
CA THR A 94 3.49 4.87 -2.36
C THR A 94 4.49 6.01 -2.30
N THR A 95 4.95 6.41 -3.47
CA THR A 95 5.74 7.63 -3.67
C THR A 95 5.15 8.40 -4.84
N ASP A 96 4.94 9.70 -4.65
CA ASP A 96 4.24 10.55 -5.60
C ASP A 96 5.22 11.59 -6.16
N PHE A 97 5.37 11.59 -7.47
CA PHE A 97 6.32 12.41 -8.19
C PHE A 97 5.65 13.51 -8.98
N ILE A 98 6.28 14.68 -9.00
CA ILE A 98 5.94 15.79 -9.89
C ILE A 98 7.16 16.10 -10.74
N LEU A 99 6.96 16.23 -12.05
CA LEU A 99 8.00 16.66 -12.96
C LEU A 99 8.32 18.13 -12.71
N SER A 100 9.60 18.46 -12.53
CA SER A 100 10.05 19.79 -12.12
C SER A 100 10.99 20.47 -13.11
N SER A 101 11.57 19.72 -14.06
CA SER A 101 12.39 20.29 -15.12
C SER A 101 11.54 21.09 -16.11
N PRO A 102 12.10 22.14 -16.77
CA PRO A 102 11.36 22.94 -17.75
C PRO A 102 10.71 22.11 -18.87
N VAL A 103 9.61 22.60 -19.44
CA VAL A 103 8.98 22.01 -20.62
C VAL A 103 10.01 21.95 -21.76
N GLY A 104 10.07 20.80 -22.46
CA GLY A 104 11.04 20.56 -23.52
C GLY A 104 12.41 20.04 -23.04
N THR A 105 12.61 19.85 -21.74
CA THR A 105 13.79 19.14 -21.23
C THR A 105 13.81 17.71 -21.82
N PRO A 106 14.94 17.25 -22.39
CA PRO A 106 15.10 15.86 -22.84
C PRO A 106 14.78 14.87 -21.71
N GLU A 107 14.17 13.73 -22.04
CA GLU A 107 13.69 12.76 -21.05
C GLU A 107 14.81 12.28 -20.10
N ASP A 108 16.00 12.04 -20.62
CA ASP A 108 17.19 11.63 -19.88
C ASP A 108 17.75 12.70 -18.92
N GLN A 109 17.30 13.95 -19.07
CA GLN A 109 17.67 15.10 -18.26
C GLN A 109 16.52 15.59 -17.36
N GLU A 110 15.36 14.92 -17.41
CA GLU A 110 14.22 15.28 -16.58
C GLU A 110 14.53 15.18 -15.09
N LYS A 111 13.95 16.11 -14.33
CA LYS A 111 14.05 16.13 -12.87
C LYS A 111 12.68 15.92 -12.27
N TRP A 112 12.51 14.78 -11.63
CA TRP A 112 11.31 14.44 -10.89
C TRP A 112 11.57 14.68 -9.40
N ILE A 113 10.64 15.35 -8.72
CA ILE A 113 10.67 15.56 -7.28
C ILE A 113 9.60 14.71 -6.62
N VAL A 114 9.86 14.26 -5.39
CA VAL A 114 8.84 13.59 -4.57
C VAL A 114 8.04 14.64 -3.81
N GLY A 115 6.71 14.60 -3.92
CA GLY A 115 5.80 15.42 -3.13
C GLY A 115 5.29 14.71 -1.88
N GLU A 116 5.03 13.41 -1.95
CA GLU A 116 4.50 12.61 -0.84
C GLU A 116 5.10 11.19 -0.83
N PHE A 117 5.40 10.71 0.37
CA PHE A 117 5.49 9.28 0.67
C PHE A 117 4.31 8.89 1.54
N ASN A 118 3.65 7.79 1.23
CA ASN A 118 2.52 7.31 2.01
C ASN A 118 2.66 5.83 2.32
N CYS A 119 2.74 5.46 3.59
CA CYS A 119 2.69 4.09 4.08
C CYS A 119 1.54 3.85 5.08
N SER A 120 0.60 4.81 5.17
CA SER A 120 -0.51 4.79 6.11
C SER A 120 -1.83 4.98 5.37
N CYS A 121 -2.67 3.94 5.39
CA CYS A 121 -3.95 3.87 4.68
C CYS A 121 -3.84 3.73 3.14
N VAL A 122 -2.73 3.20 2.62
CA VAL A 122 -2.61 2.87 1.18
C VAL A 122 -3.50 1.68 0.85
N GLY A 123 -4.44 1.86 -0.07
CA GLY A 123 -5.35 0.81 -0.52
C GLY A 123 -4.85 0.04 -1.74
N ILE A 124 -5.07 -1.27 -1.77
CA ILE A 124 -4.95 -2.03 -3.01
C ILE A 124 -6.19 -1.72 -3.86
N SER A 125 -6.06 -0.87 -4.88
CA SER A 125 -7.20 -0.42 -5.71
C SER A 125 -7.95 -1.57 -6.39
N LYS A 126 -7.29 -2.72 -6.56
CA LYS A 126 -7.87 -3.95 -7.10
C LYS A 126 -8.83 -4.65 -6.15
N CYS A 127 -8.92 -4.19 -4.90
CA CYS A 127 -9.85 -4.69 -3.91
C CYS A 127 -11.07 -3.78 -3.72
N LEU A 128 -11.25 -2.73 -4.53
CA LEU A 128 -12.33 -1.76 -4.36
C LEU A 128 -13.74 -2.34 -4.55
N ALA A 129 -13.88 -3.52 -5.17
CA ALA A 129 -15.16 -4.21 -5.25
C ALA A 129 -15.64 -4.74 -3.88
N ALA A 130 -14.72 -5.00 -2.94
CA ALA A 130 -15.02 -5.43 -1.58
C ALA A 130 -15.34 -4.27 -0.62
N TYR A 131 -15.33 -3.03 -1.10
CA TYR A 131 -15.59 -1.84 -0.30
C TYR A 131 -17.10 -1.55 -0.18
N CYS A 132 -17.61 -1.50 1.05
CA CYS A 132 -19.01 -1.17 1.33
C CYS A 132 -19.35 0.27 0.98
N LYS A 133 -20.48 0.44 0.31
CA LYS A 133 -21.09 1.71 -0.03
C LYS A 133 -22.58 1.64 0.28
N ASP A 134 -23.26 2.78 0.21
CA ASP A 134 -24.71 2.83 0.44
C ASP A 134 -25.49 1.92 -0.53
N ASP A 135 -25.01 1.76 -1.78
CA ASP A 135 -25.58 0.90 -2.81
C ASP A 135 -25.05 -0.55 -2.79
N THR A 136 -23.91 -0.80 -2.15
CA THR A 136 -23.31 -2.13 -1.99
C THR A 136 -22.96 -2.41 -0.52
N PRO A 137 -23.93 -2.43 0.41
CA PRO A 137 -23.66 -2.53 1.85
C PRO A 137 -23.15 -3.92 2.28
N GLN A 138 -23.29 -4.92 1.41
CA GLN A 138 -22.85 -6.31 1.64
C GLN A 138 -21.56 -6.65 0.87
N ALA A 139 -20.84 -5.66 0.37
CA ALA A 139 -19.59 -5.88 -0.35
C ALA A 139 -18.57 -6.63 0.50
N SER A 140 -17.91 -7.62 -0.10
CA SER A 140 -17.07 -8.61 0.56
C SER A 140 -15.89 -9.01 -0.30
N TYR A 141 -14.98 -9.83 0.24
CA TYR A 141 -13.84 -10.34 -0.53
C TYR A 141 -14.29 -11.11 -1.78
N ASP A 142 -15.43 -11.80 -1.72
CA ASP A 142 -15.99 -12.56 -2.85
C ASP A 142 -16.46 -11.67 -4.02
N ASP A 143 -16.58 -10.36 -3.81
CA ASP A 143 -16.88 -9.40 -4.88
C ASP A 143 -15.65 -9.02 -5.70
N ILE A 144 -14.44 -9.32 -5.21
CA ILE A 144 -13.20 -9.17 -5.98
C ILE A 144 -13.09 -10.35 -6.96
N LYS A 145 -13.17 -10.07 -8.26
CA LYS A 145 -13.28 -11.10 -9.31
C LYS A 145 -12.29 -10.89 -10.45
N GLY A 146 -12.10 -11.94 -11.24
CA GLY A 146 -11.35 -11.89 -12.49
C GLY A 146 -9.92 -11.38 -12.31
N ASP A 147 -9.53 -10.42 -13.14
CA ASP A 147 -8.16 -9.89 -13.14
C ASP A 147 -7.84 -9.04 -11.92
N ASP A 148 -8.85 -8.44 -11.29
CA ASP A 148 -8.66 -7.69 -10.05
C ASP A 148 -8.29 -8.64 -8.90
N LEU A 149 -8.94 -9.80 -8.80
CA LEU A 149 -8.59 -10.82 -7.81
C LEU A 149 -7.18 -11.39 -8.04
N LYS A 150 -6.83 -11.66 -9.30
CA LYS A 150 -5.49 -12.14 -9.66
C LYS A 150 -4.41 -11.14 -9.26
N GLU A 151 -4.64 -9.86 -9.55
CA GLU A 151 -3.67 -8.81 -9.25
C GLU A 151 -3.57 -8.53 -7.74
N ALA A 152 -4.71 -8.48 -7.03
CA ALA A 152 -4.72 -8.37 -5.56
C ALA A 152 -3.96 -9.54 -4.92
N THR A 153 -4.18 -10.76 -5.41
CA THR A 153 -3.46 -11.96 -4.97
C THR A 153 -1.97 -11.85 -5.24
N ARG A 154 -1.56 -11.44 -6.45
CA ARG A 154 -0.14 -11.26 -6.82
C ARG A 154 0.54 -10.24 -5.92
N MET A 155 -0.11 -9.13 -5.63
CA MET A 155 0.39 -8.10 -4.73
C MET A 155 0.54 -8.63 -3.30
N GLY A 156 -0.49 -9.31 -2.77
CA GLY A 156 -0.44 -9.97 -1.48
C GLY A 156 0.72 -10.96 -1.36
N ASP A 157 0.84 -11.86 -2.34
CA ASP A 157 1.91 -12.87 -2.39
C ASP A 157 3.30 -12.20 -2.38
N LEU A 158 3.49 -11.12 -3.14
CA LEU A 158 4.74 -10.34 -3.12
C LEU A 158 5.00 -9.67 -1.77
N MET A 159 3.97 -9.13 -1.10
CA MET A 159 4.11 -8.62 0.28
C MET A 159 4.56 -9.72 1.22
N GLY A 160 3.99 -10.92 1.12
CA GLY A 160 4.42 -12.08 1.90
C GLY A 160 5.90 -12.41 1.73
N VAL A 161 6.36 -12.48 0.48
CA VAL A 161 7.76 -12.75 0.15
C VAL A 161 8.69 -11.68 0.70
N LYS A 162 8.33 -10.39 0.54
CA LYS A 162 9.14 -9.27 1.05
C LYS A 162 9.15 -9.22 2.58
N ALA A 163 8.00 -9.48 3.22
CA ALA A 163 7.89 -9.53 4.67
C ALA A 163 8.75 -10.64 5.28
N LEU A 164 8.72 -11.84 4.69
CA LEU A 164 9.60 -12.94 5.09
C LEU A 164 11.07 -12.52 4.98
N GLY A 165 11.47 -11.92 3.86
CA GLY A 165 12.84 -11.46 3.66
C GLY A 165 13.28 -10.34 4.63
N ILE A 166 12.37 -9.49 5.10
CA ILE A 166 12.64 -8.50 6.15
C ILE A 166 12.87 -9.22 7.49
N LEU A 167 11.98 -10.16 7.85
CA LEU A 167 12.04 -10.90 9.10
C LEU A 167 13.28 -11.81 9.19
N ASP A 168 13.65 -12.48 8.11
CA ASP A 168 14.86 -13.32 8.04
C ASP A 168 16.14 -12.50 8.28
N LYS A 169 16.21 -11.27 7.74
CA LYS A 169 17.35 -10.37 7.96
C LYS A 169 17.44 -9.87 9.39
N ALA A 170 16.30 -9.70 10.06
CA ALA A 170 16.24 -9.28 11.45
C ALA A 170 16.64 -10.39 12.45
N ASN A 171 16.59 -11.67 12.06
CA ASN A 171 16.63 -12.82 12.98
C ASN A 171 17.85 -13.76 12.90
N GLN A 172 19.09 -13.25 12.91
CA GLN A 172 20.27 -14.10 13.18
C GLN A 172 20.58 -14.19 14.70
N PRO A 173 20.95 -15.34 15.33
CA PRO A 173 20.46 -16.74 15.32
C PRO A 173 19.65 -17.12 16.62
N PRO A 174 19.10 -18.35 16.79
CA PRO A 174 17.76 -18.58 17.37
C PRO A 174 17.73 -19.13 18.81
N ARG A 175 16.63 -18.91 19.56
CA ARG A 175 16.22 -19.78 20.69
C ARG A 175 14.71 -19.73 20.97
N SER A 176 13.91 -20.49 20.23
CA SER A 176 12.70 -21.16 20.73
C SER A 176 12.06 -21.99 19.60
N PRO A 177 11.47 -23.16 19.90
CA PRO A 177 10.61 -23.83 18.92
C PRO A 177 9.44 -22.89 18.57
N PRO A 178 8.97 -22.87 17.31
CA PRO A 178 7.78 -22.11 16.96
C PRO A 178 6.61 -22.66 17.78
N SER A 179 6.06 -21.80 18.65
CA SER A 179 4.76 -22.07 19.28
C SER A 179 3.75 -22.31 18.16
N LEU A 180 3.08 -23.46 18.19
CA LEU A 180 2.08 -23.84 17.20
C LEU A 180 0.88 -22.88 17.28
N GLY A 181 0.52 -22.27 16.15
CA GLY A 181 -0.73 -21.53 15.99
C GLY A 181 -0.75 -20.04 16.38
N PRO A 182 -1.80 -19.30 15.97
CA PRO A 182 -2.02 -17.90 16.35
C PRO A 182 -2.07 -17.73 17.88
N VAL A 183 -1.77 -16.53 18.35
CA VAL A 183 -1.78 -16.20 19.79
C VAL A 183 -3.23 -16.26 20.28
N ASP A 184 -3.46 -16.67 21.54
CA ASP A 184 -4.79 -16.59 22.14
C ASP A 184 -5.24 -15.12 22.23
N ILE A 185 -6.27 -14.78 21.46
CA ILE A 185 -6.87 -13.44 21.40
C ILE A 185 -8.28 -13.43 21.97
N SER A 186 -8.70 -14.48 22.69
CA SER A 186 -10.04 -14.59 23.26
C SER A 186 -10.42 -13.44 24.21
N SER A 187 -9.42 -12.78 24.80
CA SER A 187 -9.63 -11.59 25.64
C SER A 187 -9.87 -10.29 24.85
N ILE A 188 -9.67 -10.28 23.54
CA ILE A 188 -9.84 -9.09 22.69
C ILE A 188 -11.27 -9.08 22.13
N THR A 189 -11.93 -7.92 22.19
CA THR A 189 -13.23 -7.74 21.53
C THR A 189 -13.06 -7.75 20.01
N ARG A 190 -13.46 -8.85 19.37
CA ARG A 190 -13.48 -8.97 17.91
C ARG A 190 -14.69 -8.24 17.35
N ILE A 191 -14.44 -7.27 16.46
CA ILE A 191 -15.50 -6.56 15.72
C ILE A 191 -15.81 -7.27 14.39
N ALA A 192 -14.80 -7.87 13.77
CA ALA A 192 -14.99 -8.54 12.50
C ALA A 192 -15.87 -9.80 12.62
N MET A 193 -16.85 -9.94 11.74
CA MET A 193 -17.86 -11.01 11.83
C MET A 193 -17.33 -12.38 11.39
N ASP A 194 -16.47 -12.40 10.38
CA ASP A 194 -15.83 -13.59 9.82
C ASP A 194 -14.50 -13.21 9.16
N ASP A 195 -13.76 -14.22 8.69
CA ASP A 195 -12.51 -14.07 7.94
C ASP A 195 -12.69 -14.56 6.49
N ASN A 196 -13.81 -14.22 5.82
CA ASN A 196 -14.12 -14.65 4.45
C ASN A 196 -12.93 -14.48 3.49
N GLY A 197 -12.51 -15.58 2.86
CA GLY A 197 -11.37 -15.63 1.93
C GLY A 197 -9.99 -15.84 2.57
N LEU A 198 -9.87 -15.85 3.90
CA LEU A 198 -8.60 -16.13 4.58
C LEU A 198 -8.22 -17.61 4.42
N LEU A 199 -6.96 -17.86 4.07
CA LEU A 199 -6.40 -19.21 3.95
C LEU A 199 -6.18 -19.85 5.33
N GLU A 200 -6.07 -21.18 5.35
CA GLU A 200 -5.67 -21.92 6.54
C GLU A 200 -4.25 -21.52 6.98
N GLN A 201 -4.06 -21.37 8.29
CA GLN A 201 -2.77 -21.02 8.86
C GLN A 201 -1.81 -22.22 8.75
N PRO A 202 -0.51 -22.02 8.48
CA PRO A 202 0.45 -23.12 8.45
C PRO A 202 0.58 -23.74 9.84
N ALA A 203 0.64 -25.07 9.92
CA ALA A 203 0.78 -25.78 11.19
C ALA A 203 2.07 -25.40 11.96
N ALA A 204 3.16 -25.17 11.22
CA ALA A 204 4.46 -24.76 11.76
C ALA A 204 4.92 -23.46 11.05
N PRO A 205 4.43 -22.28 11.47
CA PRO A 205 4.80 -21.03 10.84
C PRO A 205 6.27 -20.69 11.10
N LYS A 206 6.97 -20.18 10.08
CA LYS A 206 8.33 -19.62 10.22
C LYS A 206 8.33 -18.42 11.15
N PHE A 207 7.32 -17.57 11.00
CA PHE A 207 7.08 -16.39 11.83
C PHE A 207 5.59 -16.25 12.13
N LYS A 208 5.29 -15.62 13.27
CA LYS A 208 3.94 -15.19 13.61
C LYS A 208 3.81 -13.71 13.31
N THR A 209 2.89 -13.35 12.42
CA THR A 209 2.57 -11.96 12.11
C THR A 209 1.14 -11.65 12.52
N ALA A 210 0.87 -10.37 12.72
CA ALA A 210 -0.47 -9.86 12.92
C ALA A 210 -0.72 -8.70 11.97
N LEU A 211 -1.92 -8.67 11.38
CA LEU A 211 -2.41 -7.53 10.62
C LEU A 211 -3.42 -6.79 11.48
N VAL A 212 -2.96 -5.68 12.06
CA VAL A 212 -3.75 -4.85 12.98
C VAL A 212 -4.56 -3.83 12.20
N GLN A 213 -5.85 -3.78 12.48
CA GLN A 213 -6.83 -2.95 11.80
C GLN A 213 -7.49 -1.99 12.78
N ILE A 214 -8.04 -0.91 12.24
CA ILE A 214 -8.80 0.08 13.02
C ILE A 214 -10.26 -0.03 12.63
N TYR A 215 -11.17 0.01 13.61
CA TYR A 215 -12.61 0.10 13.39
C TYR A 215 -13.15 1.31 14.16
N VAL A 216 -13.75 2.26 13.46
CA VAL A 216 -14.30 3.47 14.06
C VAL A 216 -15.80 3.29 14.30
N ARG A 217 -16.18 3.02 15.55
CA ARG A 217 -17.58 2.69 15.94
C ARG A 217 -18.63 3.72 15.51
N SER A 218 -18.24 5.00 15.41
CA SER A 218 -19.15 6.08 15.02
C SER A 218 -19.28 6.25 13.50
N GLN A 219 -18.51 5.51 12.69
CA GLN A 219 -18.53 5.60 11.24
C GLN A 219 -19.37 4.46 10.64
N PRO A 220 -20.14 4.71 9.57
CA PRO A 220 -20.78 3.66 8.80
C PRO A 220 -19.78 2.56 8.42
N PHE A 221 -20.19 1.30 8.59
CA PHE A 221 -19.38 0.10 8.34
C PHE A 221 -18.06 0.01 9.14
N GLY A 222 -17.77 0.96 10.04
CA GLY A 222 -16.49 1.08 10.76
C GLY A 222 -15.43 1.92 10.08
N GLY A 223 -15.74 2.52 8.92
CA GLY A 223 -14.82 3.33 8.12
C GLY A 223 -15.10 3.23 6.61
N SER A 224 -14.62 4.22 5.85
CA SER A 224 -14.77 4.28 4.39
C SER A 224 -13.82 3.34 3.63
N ASP A 225 -13.24 2.36 4.30
CA ASP A 225 -12.33 1.37 3.74
C ASP A 225 -12.71 -0.06 4.13
N LYS A 226 -13.94 -0.26 4.61
CA LYS A 226 -14.42 -1.53 5.18
C LYS A 226 -15.25 -2.36 4.21
N SER A 227 -15.13 -3.67 4.35
CA SER A 227 -16.07 -4.67 3.84
C SER A 227 -17.16 -4.94 4.87
N ALA A 228 -18.20 -5.67 4.46
CA ALA A 228 -19.37 -5.92 5.28
C ALA A 228 -19.03 -6.62 6.60
N ASN A 229 -18.02 -7.49 6.60
CA ASN A 229 -17.56 -8.20 7.78
C ASN A 229 -16.66 -7.37 8.72
N GLY A 230 -16.45 -6.08 8.46
CA GLY A 230 -15.69 -5.16 9.33
C GLY A 230 -14.17 -5.15 9.10
N HIS A 231 -13.66 -6.03 8.25
CA HIS A 231 -12.27 -5.95 7.78
C HIS A 231 -12.08 -4.81 6.79
N ARG A 232 -10.84 -4.31 6.68
CA ARG A 232 -10.47 -3.46 5.57
C ARG A 232 -10.53 -4.26 4.26
N TYR A 233 -10.99 -3.66 3.17
CA TYR A 233 -11.31 -4.38 1.91
C TYR A 233 -10.14 -5.16 1.28
N ASP A 234 -8.89 -4.87 1.65
CA ASP A 234 -7.68 -5.52 1.14
C ASP A 234 -6.92 -6.34 2.19
N THR A 235 -7.52 -6.55 3.36
CA THR A 235 -6.97 -7.37 4.46
C THR A 235 -6.61 -8.78 4.01
N ILE A 236 -7.51 -9.41 3.26
CA ILE A 236 -7.43 -10.83 2.92
C ILE A 236 -6.27 -11.12 1.97
N PRO A 237 -6.08 -10.41 0.84
CA PRO A 237 -4.88 -10.57 0.01
C PRO A 237 -3.56 -10.40 0.80
N ILE A 238 -3.47 -9.40 1.67
CA ILE A 238 -2.28 -9.14 2.48
C ILE A 238 -1.99 -10.34 3.41
N ALA A 239 -3.00 -10.79 4.14
CA ALA A 239 -2.86 -11.91 5.07
C ALA A 239 -2.55 -13.23 4.36
N ASN A 240 -3.21 -13.51 3.24
CA ASN A 240 -2.96 -14.69 2.42
C ASN A 240 -1.54 -14.71 1.85
N GLY A 241 -0.98 -13.55 1.52
CA GLY A 241 0.42 -13.43 1.12
C GLY A 241 1.39 -13.91 2.21
N MET A 242 1.16 -13.50 3.45
CA MET A 242 1.95 -13.96 4.60
C MET A 242 1.83 -15.48 4.79
N ILE A 243 0.60 -16.00 4.71
CA ILE A 243 0.29 -17.42 4.85
C ILE A 243 1.00 -18.27 3.80
N LYS A 244 0.90 -17.88 2.52
CA LYS A 244 1.59 -18.57 1.42
C LYS A 244 3.11 -18.51 1.52
N SER A 245 3.64 -17.50 2.19
CA SER A 245 5.09 -17.38 2.46
C SER A 245 5.55 -18.25 3.65
N GLY A 246 4.65 -19.05 4.23
CA GLY A 246 4.93 -19.96 5.33
C GLY A 246 4.93 -19.29 6.71
N MET A 247 4.31 -18.11 6.83
CA MET A 247 4.11 -17.40 8.10
C MET A 247 2.65 -17.55 8.53
N SER A 248 2.37 -17.44 9.82
CA SER A 248 0.97 -17.26 10.27
C SER A 248 0.64 -15.77 10.26
N CYS A 249 -0.61 -15.42 9.95
CA CYS A 249 -1.09 -14.04 9.97
C CYS A 249 -2.42 -13.97 10.72
N GLN A 250 -2.39 -13.35 11.89
CA GLN A 250 -3.57 -13.13 12.73
C GLN A 250 -4.20 -11.77 12.44
N LEU A 251 -5.50 -11.75 12.17
CA LEU A 251 -6.24 -10.50 11.97
C LEU A 251 -6.67 -9.96 13.35
N ILE A 252 -6.32 -8.71 13.64
CA ILE A 252 -6.61 -8.03 14.92
C ILE A 252 -7.33 -6.72 14.65
#